data_AF-A0A7V2QAZ3-F1
#
_entry.id   AF-A0A7V2QAZ3-F1
#
_cell.length_a   1.000
_cell.length_b   1.000
_cell.length_c   1.000
_cell.angle_alpha   90.00
_cell.angle_beta   90.00
_cell.angle_gamma   90.00
#
_symmetry.space_group_name_H-M   'P 1'
#
loop_
_entity.id
_entity.type
_entity.pdbx_description
1 polymer ?
#
loop_
_entity_poly.entity_id
_entity_poly.type
_entity_poly.pdbx_seq_one_letter_code
_entity_poly.pdbx_strand_id
1 'polypeptide(L)'
;MLFVSPALGRWEIPQTVEPTEGTHSSPGKAVISTPTPTPVPLPDQARVPIFMYHYVSELPPNPDVYRRDLTLAPEKFEAQLQYLADEGYHAITLSDLYLHLKQGYPLPEKPVVLTFDDGYRDAYEVVFPLLLDYGFTGTFFVLATPTHFESPDYMTWAQMKEMSDAGMEIQSHGRDHVDLRGRSYDYLIYQTVGIQEAIQYHTGRLPRFFCYPSGQYDADVIGVLESAGYWGAVTTAWGKTHTQDNFFEMPRLRIRGSDTLEGFIDKLES
;
A
#
# COMPACT_ATOMS: atom_id res chain seq x y z
N MET A 1 20.49 9.10 -26.89
CA MET A 1 19.99 7.72 -26.77
C MET A 1 20.90 6.98 -25.81
N LEU A 2 20.51 6.91 -24.55
CA LEU A 2 21.11 6.06 -23.52
C LEU A 2 19.91 5.58 -22.71
N PHE A 3 19.45 4.37 -23.03
CA PHE A 3 18.41 3.69 -22.27
C PHE A 3 19.07 3.15 -21.01
N VAL A 4 18.66 3.68 -19.86
CA VAL A 4 18.91 3.03 -18.57
C VAL A 4 17.64 2.24 -18.26
N SER A 5 17.68 0.93 -18.47
CA SER A 5 16.66 0.02 -17.94
C SER A 5 16.80 -0.03 -16.41
N PRO A 6 15.71 0.01 -15.63
CA PRO A 6 15.79 -0.17 -14.20
C PRO A 6 15.94 -1.67 -13.89
N ALA A 7 17.02 -2.04 -13.21
CA ALA A 7 17.01 -3.26 -12.43
C ALA A 7 16.06 -3.02 -11.24
N LEU A 8 15.01 -3.84 -11.12
CA LEU A 8 14.02 -3.85 -10.02
C LEU A 8 12.95 -2.74 -9.97
N GLY A 9 12.70 -2.03 -11.06
CA GLY A 9 11.40 -1.35 -11.27
C GLY A 9 10.96 -0.29 -10.25
N ARG A 10 11.87 0.33 -9.49
CA ARG A 10 11.53 1.44 -8.58
C ARG A 10 12.24 2.73 -8.95
N TRP A 11 11.51 3.83 -8.78
CA TRP A 11 12.06 5.18 -8.72
C TRP A 11 12.46 5.50 -7.27
N GLU A 12 13.68 5.96 -7.05
CA GLU A 12 14.10 6.46 -5.74
C GLU A 12 13.37 7.78 -5.42
N ILE A 13 12.69 7.84 -4.27
CA ILE A 13 12.13 9.08 -3.74
C ILE A 13 13.29 9.95 -3.23
N PRO A 14 13.50 11.18 -3.72
CA PRO A 14 14.56 12.04 -3.21
C PRO A 14 14.33 12.35 -1.72
N GLN A 15 15.32 11.99 -0.89
CA GLN A 15 15.40 12.49 0.48
C GLN A 15 15.75 13.99 0.44
N THR A 16 15.19 14.77 1.37
CA THR A 16 15.55 16.18 1.54
C THR A 16 17.04 16.32 1.83
N VAL A 17 17.77 16.92 0.90
CA VAL A 17 19.18 17.26 1.08
C VAL A 17 19.27 18.46 2.02
N GLU A 18 20.01 18.35 3.11
CA GLU A 18 20.34 19.51 3.95
C GLU A 18 21.13 20.55 3.13
N PRO A 19 20.80 21.84 3.23
CA PRO A 19 21.54 22.87 2.50
C PRO A 19 22.95 23.00 3.09
N THR A 20 23.96 22.69 2.29
CA THR A 20 25.34 23.08 2.62
C THR A 20 25.55 24.55 2.24
N GLU A 21 25.80 25.40 3.25
CA GLU A 21 26.23 26.78 3.04
C GLU A 21 27.66 26.78 2.47
N GLY A 22 27.77 26.97 1.16
CA GLY A 22 29.03 27.23 0.46
C GLY A 22 28.97 28.53 -0.31
N THR A 23 29.68 29.55 0.16
CA THR A 23 29.84 30.83 -0.53
C THR A 23 30.85 30.70 -1.68
N HIS A 24 30.41 30.80 -2.94
CA HIS A 24 31.29 31.08 -4.07
C HIS A 24 30.68 32.12 -5.02
N SER A 25 31.46 33.17 -5.26
CA SER A 25 31.23 34.25 -6.22
C SER A 25 31.33 33.75 -7.67
N SER A 26 30.41 34.19 -8.54
CA SER A 26 30.26 33.72 -9.93
C SER A 26 30.65 34.81 -10.94
N PRO A 27 31.48 34.51 -11.97
CA PRO A 27 31.56 35.33 -13.16
C PRO A 27 30.47 34.92 -14.17
N GLY A 28 29.82 35.93 -14.79
CA GLY A 28 28.61 35.79 -15.59
C GLY A 28 28.66 34.71 -16.67
N LYS A 29 27.75 33.73 -16.57
CA LYS A 29 27.44 32.78 -17.64
C LYS A 29 26.23 33.29 -18.43
N ALA A 30 26.34 33.22 -19.74
CA ALA A 30 25.23 33.42 -20.66
C ALA A 30 24.04 32.54 -20.25
N VAL A 31 22.86 33.16 -20.16
CA VAL A 31 21.60 32.49 -19.85
C VAL A 31 21.23 31.64 -21.06
N ILE A 32 21.58 30.36 -21.03
CA ILE A 32 20.99 29.37 -21.93
C ILE A 32 19.53 29.27 -21.49
N SER A 33 18.60 29.66 -22.35
CA SER A 33 17.18 29.43 -22.11
C SER A 33 16.96 27.92 -21.95
N THR A 34 16.73 27.48 -20.72
CA THR A 34 16.30 26.11 -20.46
C THR A 34 14.95 25.93 -21.17
N PRO A 35 14.81 24.95 -22.09
CA PRO A 35 13.52 24.68 -22.69
C PRO A 35 12.54 24.38 -21.57
N THR A 36 11.41 25.09 -21.56
CA THR A 36 10.31 24.78 -20.65
C THR A 36 9.86 23.35 -20.98
N PRO A 37 9.90 22.41 -20.02
CA PRO A 37 9.45 21.05 -20.29
C PRO A 37 8.00 21.13 -20.76
N THR A 38 7.71 20.51 -21.90
CA THR A 38 6.34 20.36 -22.39
C THR A 38 5.56 19.59 -21.32
N PRO A 39 4.43 20.11 -20.81
CA PRO A 39 3.60 19.37 -19.87
C PRO A 39 3.23 18.02 -20.49
N VAL A 40 3.65 16.93 -19.86
CA VAL A 40 3.15 15.59 -20.21
C VAL A 40 1.73 15.51 -19.65
N PRO A 41 0.71 15.24 -20.48
CA PRO A 41 -0.64 15.05 -19.97
C PRO A 41 -0.63 13.94 -18.94
N LEU A 42 -1.10 14.24 -17.72
CA LEU A 42 -1.25 13.22 -16.69
C LEU A 42 -2.41 12.29 -17.08
N PRO A 43 -2.34 11.01 -16.72
CA PRO A 43 -3.46 10.11 -16.91
C PRO A 43 -4.63 10.57 -16.03
N ASP A 44 -5.81 10.78 -16.63
CA ASP A 44 -7.02 11.15 -15.90
C ASP A 44 -7.50 10.02 -14.97
N GLN A 45 -7.23 8.77 -15.35
CA GLN A 45 -7.57 7.58 -14.58
C GLN A 45 -6.57 6.45 -14.83
N ALA A 46 -6.54 5.49 -13.90
CA ALA A 46 -5.82 4.22 -14.02
C ALA A 46 -6.76 3.07 -13.63
N ARG A 47 -6.84 2.05 -14.49
CA ARG A 47 -7.55 0.79 -14.19
C ARG A 47 -6.53 -0.22 -13.64
N VAL A 48 -6.43 -0.33 -12.31
CA VAL A 48 -5.48 -1.22 -11.63
C VAL A 48 -6.22 -2.03 -10.55
N PRO A 49 -6.23 -3.37 -10.62
CA PRO A 49 -6.72 -4.22 -9.55
C PRO A 49 -5.96 -3.97 -8.25
N ILE A 50 -6.68 -3.61 -7.18
CA ILE A 50 -6.14 -3.58 -5.80
C ILE A 50 -6.80 -4.72 -5.04
N PHE A 51 -6.08 -5.80 -4.80
CA PHE A 51 -6.60 -6.95 -4.07
C PHE A 51 -6.54 -6.75 -2.57
N MET A 52 -7.62 -7.09 -1.88
CA MET A 52 -7.75 -7.00 -0.43
C MET A 52 -7.76 -8.40 0.18
N TYR A 53 -6.65 -8.78 0.79
CA TYR A 53 -6.45 -9.99 1.59
C TYR A 53 -6.50 -9.64 3.09
N HIS A 54 -6.75 -10.63 3.93
CA HIS A 54 -6.64 -10.51 5.39
C HIS A 54 -5.75 -11.66 5.89
N TYR A 55 -6.33 -12.83 6.15
CA TYR A 55 -5.58 -14.01 6.56
C TYR A 55 -5.16 -14.85 5.35
N VAL A 56 -3.91 -15.32 5.37
CA VAL A 56 -3.38 -16.34 4.47
C VAL A 56 -2.82 -17.47 5.33
N SER A 57 -3.71 -18.32 5.82
CA SER A 57 -3.42 -19.36 6.80
C SER A 57 -4.44 -20.48 6.75
N GLU A 58 -4.15 -21.57 7.44
CA GLU A 58 -5.15 -22.60 7.71
C GLU A 58 -6.30 -22.06 8.56
N LEU A 59 -7.51 -22.55 8.29
CA LEU A 59 -8.65 -22.23 9.13
C LEU A 59 -8.48 -22.87 10.52
N PRO A 60 -8.74 -22.12 11.62
CA PRO A 60 -8.78 -22.73 12.94
C PRO A 60 -9.95 -23.72 13.04
N PRO A 61 -9.95 -24.67 14.01
CA PRO A 61 -10.97 -25.73 14.08
C PRO A 61 -12.43 -25.28 14.15
N ASN A 62 -12.70 -24.10 14.72
CA ASN A 62 -14.05 -23.54 14.89
C ASN A 62 -14.10 -22.08 14.43
N PRO A 63 -13.92 -21.79 13.14
CA PRO A 63 -13.95 -20.42 12.66
C PRO A 63 -15.39 -19.91 12.71
N ASP A 64 -15.58 -18.62 12.98
CA ASP A 64 -16.87 -17.98 12.77
C ASP A 64 -17.09 -17.67 11.27
N VAL A 65 -18.16 -16.95 10.93
CA VAL A 65 -18.45 -16.60 9.54
C VAL A 65 -17.44 -15.61 8.95
N TYR A 66 -16.90 -14.70 9.76
CA TYR A 66 -15.94 -13.69 9.32
C TYR A 66 -14.58 -14.33 9.08
N ARG A 67 -14.11 -15.15 10.02
CA ARG A 67 -12.87 -15.92 9.88
C ARG A 67 -12.91 -16.81 8.65
N ARG A 68 -14.04 -17.42 8.31
CA ARG A 68 -14.19 -18.19 7.05
C ARG A 68 -14.13 -17.30 5.81
N ASP A 69 -14.81 -16.15 5.81
CA ASP A 69 -14.82 -15.25 4.64
C ASP A 69 -13.46 -14.60 4.41
N LEU A 70 -12.69 -14.34 5.47
CA LEU A 70 -11.44 -13.57 5.44
C LEU A 70 -10.17 -14.42 5.34
N THR A 71 -10.26 -15.76 5.42
CA THR A 71 -9.08 -16.65 5.37
C THR A 71 -8.96 -17.37 4.03
N LEU A 72 -7.90 -17.06 3.30
CA LEU A 72 -7.47 -17.82 2.13
C LEU A 72 -6.39 -18.85 2.53
N ALA A 73 -6.50 -20.08 2.05
CA ALA A 73 -5.49 -21.10 2.30
C ALA A 73 -4.16 -20.74 1.61
N PRO A 74 -2.99 -21.05 2.21
CA PRO A 74 -1.68 -20.74 1.63
C PRO A 74 -1.48 -21.24 0.19
N GLU A 75 -1.90 -22.47 -0.12
CA GLU A 75 -1.74 -23.05 -1.45
C GLU A 75 -2.60 -22.34 -2.51
N LYS A 76 -3.75 -21.80 -2.09
CA LYS A 76 -4.58 -20.97 -2.98
C LYS A 76 -3.94 -19.62 -3.24
N PHE A 77 -3.31 -19.02 -2.23
CA PHE A 77 -2.59 -17.77 -2.40
C PHE A 77 -1.39 -17.95 -3.33
N GLU A 78 -0.59 -18.99 -3.12
CA GLU A 78 0.53 -19.32 -4.00
C GLU A 78 0.07 -19.57 -5.44
N ALA A 79 -1.04 -20.29 -5.64
CA ALA A 79 -1.61 -20.49 -6.98
C ALA A 79 -2.01 -19.17 -7.67
N GLN A 80 -2.44 -18.16 -6.91
CA GLN A 80 -2.71 -16.82 -7.45
C GLN A 80 -1.41 -16.11 -7.84
N LEU A 81 -0.37 -16.18 -7.01
CA LEU A 81 0.93 -15.58 -7.33
C LEU A 81 1.57 -16.24 -8.57
N GLN A 82 1.53 -17.57 -8.65
CA GLN A 82 1.98 -18.35 -9.79
C GLN A 82 1.27 -17.89 -11.07
N TYR A 83 -0.07 -17.80 -11.04
CA TYR A 83 -0.82 -17.33 -12.19
C TYR A 83 -0.44 -15.90 -12.61
N LEU A 84 -0.32 -14.98 -11.64
CA LEU A 84 0.11 -13.61 -11.92
C LEU A 84 1.50 -13.59 -12.58
N ALA A 85 2.45 -14.36 -12.08
CA ALA A 85 3.80 -14.45 -12.63
C ALA A 85 3.82 -15.05 -14.04
N ASP A 86 3.12 -16.17 -14.24
CA ASP A 86 3.05 -16.89 -15.52
C ASP A 86 2.39 -16.02 -16.62
N GLU A 87 1.39 -15.21 -16.25
CA GLU A 87 0.69 -14.30 -17.16
C GLU A 87 1.36 -12.92 -17.31
N GLY A 88 2.51 -12.70 -16.66
CA GLY A 88 3.29 -11.47 -16.79
C GLY A 88 2.66 -10.25 -16.09
N TYR A 89 1.92 -10.46 -15.01
CA TYR A 89 1.48 -9.38 -14.14
C TYR A 89 2.64 -8.86 -13.28
N HIS A 90 2.61 -7.56 -13.01
CA HIS A 90 3.63 -6.89 -12.21
C HIS A 90 3.02 -6.32 -10.94
N ALA A 91 3.47 -6.83 -9.79
CA ALA A 91 3.08 -6.24 -8.51
C ALA A 91 3.72 -4.84 -8.37
N ILE A 92 2.88 -3.84 -8.13
CA ILE A 92 3.25 -2.46 -7.83
C ILE A 92 2.72 -2.06 -6.45
N THR A 93 3.21 -0.94 -5.93
CA THR A 93 2.73 -0.38 -4.66
C THR A 93 1.62 0.65 -4.84
N LEU A 94 0.95 1.03 -3.75
CA LEU A 94 0.03 2.18 -3.76
C LEU A 94 0.77 3.48 -4.07
N SER A 95 2.02 3.61 -3.63
CA SER A 95 2.87 4.75 -3.97
C SER A 95 3.10 4.86 -5.48
N ASP A 96 3.36 3.75 -6.18
CA ASP A 96 3.55 3.75 -7.63
C ASP A 96 2.28 4.19 -8.36
N LEU A 97 1.13 3.68 -7.94
CA LEU A 97 -0.17 4.06 -8.49
C LEU A 97 -0.49 5.54 -8.25
N TYR A 98 -0.22 6.05 -7.05
CA TYR A 98 -0.39 7.48 -6.74
C TYR A 98 0.54 8.35 -7.58
N LEU A 99 1.82 8.00 -7.70
CA LEU A 99 2.80 8.75 -8.49
C LEU A 99 2.47 8.71 -9.99
N HIS A 100 1.92 7.61 -10.49
CA HIS A 100 1.39 7.54 -11.85
C HIS A 100 0.29 8.57 -12.10
N LEU A 101 -0.75 8.58 -11.25
CA LEU A 101 -1.88 9.49 -11.39
C LEU A 101 -1.52 10.95 -11.11
N LYS A 102 -0.65 11.20 -10.13
CA LYS A 102 -0.32 12.56 -9.67
C LYS A 102 0.81 13.21 -10.45
N GLN A 103 1.77 12.42 -10.92
CA GLN A 103 3.03 12.93 -11.49
C GLN A 103 3.38 12.29 -12.85
N GLY A 104 2.60 11.33 -13.34
CA GLY A 104 2.77 10.76 -14.68
C GLY A 104 3.88 9.72 -14.78
N TYR A 105 4.34 9.17 -13.66
CA TYR A 105 5.31 8.07 -13.67
C TYR A 105 4.71 6.86 -14.42
N PRO A 106 5.46 6.20 -15.31
CA PRO A 106 4.94 5.05 -16.04
C PRO A 106 4.73 3.87 -15.09
N LEU A 107 3.64 3.13 -15.30
CA LEU A 107 3.44 1.82 -14.69
C LEU A 107 3.99 0.72 -15.63
N PRO A 108 4.39 -0.44 -15.10
CA PRO A 108 4.65 -1.62 -15.92
C PRO A 108 3.36 -2.07 -16.62
N GLU A 109 3.49 -2.95 -17.61
CA GLU A 109 2.32 -3.63 -18.17
C GLU A 109 1.64 -4.48 -17.08
N LYS A 110 0.34 -4.75 -17.24
CA LYS A 110 -0.45 -5.60 -16.33
C LYS A 110 -0.16 -5.33 -14.82
N PRO A 111 -0.28 -4.07 -14.34
CA PRO A 111 0.01 -3.78 -12.94
C PRO A 111 -1.09 -4.33 -12.03
N VAL A 112 -0.70 -4.85 -10.86
CA VAL A 112 -1.61 -5.23 -9.76
C VAL A 112 -1.07 -4.72 -8.43
N VAL A 113 -1.96 -4.37 -7.50
CA VAL A 113 -1.58 -4.05 -6.12
C VAL A 113 -2.10 -5.14 -5.20
N LEU A 114 -1.21 -5.71 -4.39
CA LEU A 114 -1.54 -6.70 -3.38
C LEU A 114 -1.58 -6.02 -2.01
N THR A 115 -2.75 -5.96 -1.37
CA THR A 115 -2.92 -5.36 -0.04
C THR A 115 -3.37 -6.39 0.98
N PHE A 116 -2.81 -6.30 2.19
CA PHE A 116 -3.08 -7.19 3.31
C PHE A 116 -3.46 -6.35 4.53
N ASP A 117 -4.67 -6.56 5.05
CA ASP A 117 -5.19 -5.80 6.18
C ASP A 117 -4.79 -6.42 7.53
N ASP A 118 -5.00 -5.66 8.60
CA ASP A 118 -4.88 -6.04 10.04
C ASP A 118 -3.50 -6.34 10.61
N GLY A 119 -2.50 -6.69 9.79
CA GLY A 119 -1.13 -6.93 10.25
C GLY A 119 -0.96 -8.25 11.01
N TYR A 120 -1.75 -9.26 10.66
CA TYR A 120 -1.66 -10.61 11.22
C TYR A 120 -0.31 -11.27 10.97
N ARG A 121 0.08 -12.18 11.86
CA ARG A 121 1.39 -12.86 11.83
C ARG A 121 1.64 -13.68 10.56
N ASP A 122 0.59 -14.23 9.95
CA ASP A 122 0.68 -14.98 8.69
C ASP A 122 1.12 -14.11 7.50
N ALA A 123 0.93 -12.79 7.58
CA ALA A 123 1.51 -11.85 6.60
C ALA A 123 3.05 -11.92 6.56
N TYR A 124 3.71 -12.16 7.69
CA TYR A 124 5.16 -12.36 7.76
C TYR A 124 5.57 -13.82 7.52
N GLU A 125 4.86 -14.77 8.14
CA GLU A 125 5.29 -16.17 8.14
C GLU A 125 4.97 -16.92 6.84
N VAL A 126 3.95 -16.48 6.10
CA VAL A 126 3.46 -17.13 4.87
C VAL A 126 3.55 -16.19 3.68
N VAL A 127 2.93 -15.01 3.76
CA VAL A 127 2.81 -14.11 2.60
C VAL A 127 4.16 -13.53 2.19
N PHE A 128 4.92 -12.98 3.14
CA PHE A 128 6.19 -12.33 2.88
C PHE A 128 7.21 -13.21 2.12
N PRO A 129 7.54 -14.44 2.56
CA PRO A 129 8.47 -15.29 1.81
C PRO A 129 7.95 -15.64 0.42
N LEU A 130 6.65 -15.92 0.26
CA LEU A 130 6.06 -16.16 -1.06
C LEU A 130 6.19 -14.94 -1.98
N LEU A 131 5.91 -13.73 -1.50
CA LEU A 131 6.10 -12.53 -2.33
C LEU A 131 7.56 -12.38 -2.78
N LEU A 132 8.54 -12.69 -1.91
CA LEU A 132 9.95 -12.67 -2.28
C LEU A 132 10.30 -13.71 -3.35
N ASP A 133 9.80 -14.94 -3.20
CA ASP A 133 10.05 -16.04 -4.14
C ASP A 133 9.54 -15.73 -5.55
N TYR A 134 8.41 -15.03 -5.65
CA TYR A 134 7.83 -14.59 -6.94
C TYR A 134 8.34 -13.20 -7.40
N GLY A 135 9.22 -12.54 -6.63
CA GLY A 135 9.74 -11.22 -6.96
C GLY A 135 8.68 -10.10 -6.92
N PHE A 136 7.64 -10.27 -6.11
CA PHE A 136 6.54 -9.33 -5.95
C PHE A 136 6.71 -8.45 -4.70
N THR A 137 6.03 -7.32 -4.71
CA THR A 137 5.87 -6.42 -3.56
C THR A 137 4.43 -6.48 -3.04
N GLY A 138 4.24 -6.10 -1.79
CA GLY A 138 2.94 -6.04 -1.13
C GLY A 138 2.82 -4.82 -0.23
N THR A 139 1.59 -4.39 0.00
CA THR A 139 1.23 -3.34 0.95
C THR A 139 0.50 -3.93 2.15
N PHE A 140 1.02 -3.70 3.34
CA PHE A 140 0.51 -4.27 4.59
C PHE A 140 -0.02 -3.14 5.47
N PHE A 141 -1.33 -3.15 5.72
CA PHE A 141 -1.98 -2.20 6.62
C PHE A 141 -1.99 -2.77 8.03
N VAL A 142 -1.36 -2.07 8.99
CA VAL A 142 -1.06 -2.64 10.31
C VAL A 142 -1.64 -1.80 11.44
N LEU A 143 -1.83 -2.46 12.58
CA LEU A 143 -2.39 -1.88 13.80
C LEU A 143 -1.29 -1.62 14.84
N ALA A 144 -1.38 -0.51 15.57
CA ALA A 144 -0.32 -0.13 16.52
C ALA A 144 -0.41 -0.95 17.82
N THR A 145 -1.62 -1.05 18.37
CA THR A 145 -1.85 -1.57 19.72
C THR A 145 -1.52 -3.06 19.86
N PRO A 146 -2.01 -3.99 19.01
CA PRO A 146 -1.66 -5.40 19.15
C PRO A 146 -0.16 -5.65 18.95
N THR A 147 0.50 -4.93 18.04
CA THR A 147 1.96 -5.01 17.87
C THR A 147 2.71 -4.46 19.08
N HIS A 148 2.29 -3.33 19.63
CA HIS A 148 2.92 -2.73 20.82
C HIS A 148 2.87 -3.66 22.03
N PHE A 149 1.78 -4.39 22.20
CA PHE A 149 1.62 -5.40 23.24
C PHE A 149 2.15 -6.79 22.87
N GLU A 150 2.89 -6.90 21.76
CA GLU A 150 3.51 -8.14 21.27
C GLU A 150 2.51 -9.31 21.21
N SER A 151 1.29 -9.01 20.77
CA SER A 151 0.26 -10.03 20.61
C SER A 151 0.77 -11.14 19.68
N PRO A 152 0.67 -12.42 20.08
CA PRO A 152 1.20 -13.53 19.31
C PRO A 152 0.49 -13.71 17.96
N ASP A 153 -0.69 -13.15 17.76
CA ASP A 153 -1.42 -13.29 16.48
C ASP A 153 -1.04 -12.22 15.44
N TYR A 154 -0.19 -11.26 15.81
CA TYR A 154 0.18 -10.11 14.98
C TYR A 154 1.69 -10.07 14.72
N MET A 155 2.07 -9.39 13.64
CA MET A 155 3.46 -9.09 13.35
C MET A 155 4.05 -8.17 14.42
N THR A 156 5.31 -8.42 14.74
CA THR A 156 6.16 -7.55 15.56
C THR A 156 6.72 -6.38 14.74
N TRP A 157 7.16 -5.32 15.42
CA TRP A 157 7.87 -4.21 14.77
C TRP A 157 9.15 -4.65 14.05
N ALA A 158 9.87 -5.65 14.60
CA ALA A 158 11.07 -6.17 13.96
C ALA A 158 10.75 -6.87 12.63
N GLN A 159 9.70 -7.70 12.60
CA GLN A 159 9.22 -8.35 11.38
C GLN A 159 8.78 -7.32 10.33
N MET A 160 8.02 -6.30 10.73
CA MET A 160 7.61 -5.23 9.81
C MET A 160 8.78 -4.40 9.29
N LYS A 161 9.80 -4.16 10.11
CA LYS A 161 11.02 -3.50 9.67
C LYS A 161 11.74 -4.33 8.60
N GLU A 162 11.90 -5.63 8.82
CA GLU A 162 12.51 -6.54 7.85
C GLU A 162 11.76 -6.54 6.52
N MET A 163 10.43 -6.66 6.56
CA MET A 163 9.58 -6.58 5.36
C MET A 163 9.75 -5.25 4.62
N SER A 164 9.76 -4.14 5.37
CA SER A 164 9.99 -2.80 4.82
C SER A 164 11.36 -2.70 4.13
N ASP A 165 12.42 -3.16 4.79
CA ASP A 165 13.79 -3.18 4.27
C ASP A 165 13.89 -4.03 2.99
N ALA A 166 13.11 -5.11 2.90
CA ALA A 166 12.99 -5.97 1.73
C ALA A 166 12.08 -5.42 0.60
N GLY A 167 11.52 -4.22 0.77
CA GLY A 167 10.77 -3.53 -0.28
C GLY A 167 9.25 -3.64 -0.18
N MET A 168 8.71 -4.22 0.90
CA MET A 168 7.28 -4.17 1.20
C MET A 168 6.87 -2.78 1.72
N GLU A 169 5.61 -2.40 1.54
CA GLU A 169 5.06 -1.18 2.16
C GLU A 169 4.33 -1.50 3.46
N ILE A 170 4.72 -0.85 4.55
CA ILE A 170 4.00 -0.89 5.83
C ILE A 170 3.19 0.40 5.95
N GLN A 171 1.87 0.27 6.00
CA GLN A 171 0.90 1.36 5.94
C GLN A 171 -0.09 1.31 7.12
N SER A 172 -0.90 2.35 7.30
CA SER A 172 -1.69 2.54 8.52
C SER A 172 -3.07 1.88 8.47
N HIS A 173 -3.46 1.16 9.52
CA HIS A 173 -4.84 0.64 9.71
C HIS A 173 -5.53 1.15 11.00
N GLY A 174 -5.02 2.25 11.55
CA GLY A 174 -5.43 2.76 12.86
C GLY A 174 -4.63 2.14 14.01
N ARG A 175 -4.86 2.60 15.24
CA ARG A 175 -4.21 2.00 16.42
C ARG A 175 -4.94 0.74 16.88
N ASP A 176 -6.26 0.82 16.98
CA ASP A 176 -7.09 -0.14 17.73
C ASP A 176 -8.13 -0.90 16.89
N HIS A 177 -8.16 -0.70 15.57
CA HIS A 177 -9.16 -1.28 14.66
C HIS A 177 -10.62 -0.97 15.08
N VAL A 178 -10.97 0.32 15.03
CA VAL A 178 -12.26 0.85 15.50
C VAL A 178 -12.98 1.62 14.39
N ASP A 179 -14.32 1.68 14.46
CA ASP A 179 -15.10 2.60 13.61
C ASP A 179 -14.80 4.04 14.02
N LEU A 180 -14.24 4.78 13.06
CA LEU A 180 -13.77 6.15 13.22
C LEU A 180 -14.87 7.19 13.04
N ARG A 181 -16.04 6.82 12.51
CA ARG A 181 -17.09 7.78 12.17
C ARG A 181 -17.69 8.44 13.40
N GLY A 182 -18.01 9.73 13.28
CA GLY A 182 -18.66 10.51 14.35
C GLY A 182 -17.84 10.60 15.65
N ARG A 183 -16.52 10.40 15.57
CA ARG A 183 -15.58 10.54 16.70
C ARG A 183 -15.04 11.96 16.75
N SER A 184 -14.57 12.39 17.92
CA SER A 184 -13.89 13.69 18.09
C SER A 184 -12.55 13.72 17.35
N TYR A 185 -12.10 14.90 16.89
CA TYR A 185 -10.81 15.06 16.23
C TYR A 185 -9.62 14.52 17.06
N ASP A 186 -9.59 14.72 18.38
CA ASP A 186 -8.54 14.17 19.24
C ASP A 186 -8.46 12.64 19.16
N TYR A 187 -9.62 11.98 19.04
CA TYR A 187 -9.70 10.53 18.90
C TYR A 187 -9.26 10.08 17.51
N LEU A 188 -9.66 10.82 16.48
CA LEU A 188 -9.21 10.56 15.11
C LEU A 188 -7.69 10.70 14.99
N ILE A 189 -7.11 11.79 15.49
CA ILE A 189 -5.66 12.03 15.51
C ILE A 189 -4.95 10.91 16.27
N TYR A 190 -5.45 10.53 17.46
CA TYR A 190 -4.90 9.40 18.21
C TYR A 190 -4.89 8.12 17.37
N GLN A 191 -5.99 7.80 16.68
CA GLN A 191 -6.09 6.60 15.87
C GLN A 191 -5.24 6.65 14.59
N THR A 192 -5.15 7.78 13.90
CA THR A 192 -4.51 7.89 12.58
C THR A 192 -3.03 8.31 12.67
N VAL A 193 -2.74 9.42 13.32
CA VAL A 193 -1.36 9.92 13.48
C VAL A 193 -0.58 9.01 14.42
N GLY A 194 -1.24 8.48 15.46
CA GLY A 194 -0.56 7.62 16.44
C GLY A 194 -0.04 6.29 15.88
N ILE A 195 -0.64 5.74 14.80
CA ILE A 195 -0.06 4.60 14.08
C ILE A 195 0.99 5.06 13.06
N GLN A 196 0.79 6.20 12.40
CA GLN A 196 1.73 6.77 11.45
C GLN A 196 3.11 6.98 12.08
N GLU A 197 3.15 7.61 13.26
CA GLU A 197 4.37 7.84 14.02
C GLU A 197 5.03 6.54 14.50
N ALA A 198 4.23 5.55 14.93
CA ALA A 198 4.76 4.27 15.37
C ALA A 198 5.45 3.52 14.22
N ILE A 199 4.80 3.44 13.05
CA ILE A 199 5.39 2.83 11.85
C ILE A 199 6.67 3.58 11.47
N GLN A 200 6.63 4.92 11.40
CA GLN A 200 7.80 5.71 11.03
C GLN A 200 8.97 5.48 12.00
N TYR A 201 8.70 5.46 13.31
CA TYR A 201 9.73 5.24 14.33
C TYR A 201 10.41 3.87 14.18
N HIS A 202 9.63 2.81 13.95
CA HIS A 202 10.15 1.45 13.91
C HIS A 202 10.75 1.04 12.56
N THR A 203 10.22 1.58 11.45
CA THR A 203 10.64 1.19 10.09
C THR A 203 11.55 2.22 9.42
N GLY A 204 11.58 3.46 9.93
CA GLY A 204 12.24 4.58 9.27
C GLY A 204 11.47 5.13 8.05
N ARG A 205 10.29 4.57 7.73
CA ARG A 205 9.47 4.99 6.59
C ARG A 205 8.15 5.56 7.07
N LEU A 206 7.81 6.76 6.60
CA LEU A 206 6.54 7.42 6.91
C LEU A 206 5.43 6.79 6.06
N PRO A 207 4.41 6.15 6.66
CA PRO A 207 3.31 5.61 5.88
C PRO A 207 2.48 6.75 5.27
N ARG A 208 2.09 6.55 4.01
CA ARG A 208 1.37 7.50 3.17
C ARG A 208 -0.04 7.04 2.82
N PHE A 209 -0.41 5.80 3.13
CA PHE A 209 -1.73 5.28 2.87
C PHE A 209 -2.41 4.79 4.16
N PHE A 210 -3.72 4.94 4.19
CA PHE A 210 -4.58 4.45 5.26
C PHE A 210 -5.55 3.39 4.72
N CYS A 211 -5.85 2.37 5.51
CA CYS A 211 -6.98 1.48 5.27
C CYS A 211 -8.03 1.75 6.33
N TYR A 212 -9.28 2.00 5.94
CA TYR A 212 -10.34 2.26 6.91
C TYR A 212 -10.78 0.97 7.59
N PRO A 213 -10.76 0.88 8.93
CA PRO A 213 -11.29 -0.30 9.63
C PRO A 213 -12.73 -0.58 9.20
N SER A 214 -12.99 -1.83 8.79
CA SER A 214 -14.28 -2.26 8.24
C SER A 214 -14.80 -1.43 7.03
N GLY A 215 -13.93 -0.68 6.36
CA GLY A 215 -14.28 0.21 5.25
C GLY A 215 -15.12 1.43 5.66
N GLN A 216 -15.19 1.78 6.95
CA GLN A 216 -16.04 2.86 7.45
C GLN A 216 -15.26 4.17 7.57
N TYR A 217 -15.78 5.23 6.96
CA TYR A 217 -15.22 6.58 7.01
C TYR A 217 -16.32 7.64 6.89
N ASP A 218 -15.98 8.88 7.21
CA ASP A 218 -16.78 10.07 6.95
C ASP A 218 -15.84 11.24 6.57
N ALA A 219 -16.41 12.42 6.32
CA ALA A 219 -15.65 13.59 5.90
C ALA A 219 -14.63 14.06 6.97
N ASP A 220 -14.93 13.88 8.25
CA ASP A 220 -14.00 14.25 9.33
C ASP A 220 -12.79 13.32 9.36
N VAL A 221 -12.99 12.02 9.15
CA VAL A 221 -11.88 11.06 9.01
C VAL A 221 -10.98 11.43 7.83
N ILE A 222 -11.57 11.69 6.66
CA ILE A 222 -10.79 12.09 5.46
C ILE A 222 -10.00 13.37 5.73
N GLY A 223 -10.64 14.40 6.28
CA GLY A 223 -9.98 15.67 6.56
C GLY A 223 -8.79 15.55 7.54
N VAL A 224 -8.88 14.64 8.52
CA VAL A 224 -7.75 14.34 9.41
C VAL A 224 -6.62 13.63 8.66
N LEU A 225 -6.93 12.66 7.79
CA LEU A 225 -5.90 11.96 7.01
C LEU A 225 -5.18 12.91 6.04
N GLU A 226 -5.91 13.78 5.34
CA GLU A 226 -5.33 14.82 4.49
C GLU A 226 -4.40 15.75 5.28
N SER A 227 -4.88 16.23 6.43
CA SER A 227 -4.10 17.13 7.30
C SER A 227 -2.85 16.47 7.89
N ALA A 228 -2.88 15.15 8.08
CA ALA A 228 -1.74 14.34 8.52
C ALA A 228 -0.78 13.95 7.38
N GLY A 229 -1.04 14.40 6.14
CA GLY A 229 -0.15 14.18 5.00
C GLY A 229 -0.17 12.75 4.46
N TYR A 230 -1.27 12.02 4.67
CA TYR A 230 -1.57 10.84 3.86
C TYR A 230 -1.80 11.26 2.40
N TRP A 231 -1.44 10.39 1.46
CA TRP A 231 -1.65 10.56 0.03
C TRP A 231 -2.97 9.95 -0.44
N GLY A 232 -3.47 8.96 0.29
CA GLY A 232 -4.72 8.31 -0.02
C GLY A 232 -5.13 7.27 1.00
N ALA A 233 -6.27 6.64 0.76
CA ALA A 233 -6.82 5.59 1.58
C ALA A 233 -7.66 4.60 0.76
N VAL A 234 -7.64 3.34 1.18
CA VAL A 234 -8.38 2.26 0.54
C VAL A 234 -9.66 1.91 1.31
N THR A 235 -10.69 1.51 0.56
CA THR A 235 -12.01 1.15 1.09
C THR A 235 -12.31 -0.34 0.86
N THR A 236 -13.55 -0.75 1.17
CA THR A 236 -14.10 -2.07 0.81
C THR A 236 -15.04 -2.00 -0.39
N ALA A 237 -15.19 -0.83 -1.03
CA ALA A 237 -15.99 -0.66 -2.23
C ALA A 237 -15.38 -1.43 -3.40
N TRP A 238 -16.23 -2.07 -4.21
CA TRP A 238 -15.80 -2.87 -5.35
C TRP A 238 -15.43 -2.00 -6.54
N GLY A 239 -14.23 -2.18 -7.09
CA GLY A 239 -13.80 -1.47 -8.29
C GLY A 239 -12.30 -1.56 -8.55
N LYS A 240 -11.91 -1.08 -9.74
CA LYS A 240 -10.52 -1.06 -10.23
C LYS A 240 -10.09 0.31 -10.78
N THR A 241 -11.01 1.27 -10.81
CA THR A 241 -10.75 2.60 -11.39
C THR A 241 -10.29 3.55 -10.31
N HIS A 242 -9.13 4.16 -10.54
CA HIS A 242 -8.50 5.12 -9.65
C HIS A 242 -8.23 6.41 -10.40
N THR A 243 -8.45 7.52 -9.72
CA THR A 243 -8.38 8.90 -10.22
C THR A 243 -7.81 9.77 -9.11
N GLN A 244 -7.47 11.01 -9.42
CA GLN A 244 -7.08 11.94 -8.35
C GLN A 244 -8.23 12.27 -7.39
N ASP A 245 -9.48 12.17 -7.85
CA ASP A 245 -10.67 12.52 -7.07
C ASP A 245 -11.01 11.47 -6.00
N ASN A 246 -10.57 10.21 -6.17
CA ASN A 246 -10.87 9.13 -5.24
C ASN A 246 -9.64 8.60 -4.50
N PHE A 247 -8.56 9.40 -4.37
CA PHE A 247 -7.37 8.95 -3.64
C PHE A 247 -7.67 8.53 -2.19
N PHE A 248 -8.65 9.15 -1.53
CA PHE A 248 -9.07 8.76 -0.17
C PHE A 248 -10.22 7.76 -0.14
N GLU A 249 -10.65 7.26 -1.30
CA GLU A 249 -11.77 6.35 -1.45
C GLU A 249 -11.45 5.24 -2.47
N MET A 250 -10.18 4.81 -2.53
CA MET A 250 -9.71 3.88 -3.54
C MET A 250 -10.42 2.52 -3.38
N PRO A 251 -11.15 2.03 -4.41
CA PRO A 251 -11.87 0.77 -4.33
C PRO A 251 -10.91 -0.43 -4.40
N ARG A 252 -11.35 -1.57 -3.87
CA ARG A 252 -10.57 -2.81 -3.84
C ARG A 252 -11.41 -4.01 -4.26
N LEU A 253 -10.71 -5.09 -4.61
CA LEU A 253 -11.28 -6.39 -4.93
C LEU A 253 -11.07 -7.30 -3.73
N ARG A 254 -12.15 -7.58 -2.99
CA ARG A 254 -12.11 -8.51 -1.87
C ARG A 254 -11.73 -9.91 -2.35
N ILE A 255 -10.72 -10.48 -1.71
CA ILE A 255 -10.45 -11.91 -1.76
C ILE A 255 -11.16 -12.58 -0.59
N ARG A 256 -11.98 -13.57 -0.91
CA ARG A 256 -12.75 -14.36 0.05
C ARG A 256 -12.10 -15.71 0.23
N GLY A 257 -12.25 -16.32 1.40
CA GLY A 257 -11.77 -17.69 1.65
C GLY A 257 -12.40 -18.74 0.72
N SER A 258 -13.61 -18.48 0.25
CA SER A 258 -14.31 -19.30 -0.73
C SER A 258 -13.81 -19.13 -2.17
N ASP A 259 -12.96 -18.14 -2.45
CA ASP A 259 -12.50 -17.92 -3.82
C ASP A 259 -11.74 -19.13 -4.34
N THR A 260 -11.99 -19.43 -5.61
CA THR A 260 -11.20 -20.35 -6.44
C THR A 260 -10.19 -19.53 -7.25
N LEU A 261 -9.24 -20.19 -7.91
CA LEU A 261 -8.34 -19.52 -8.84
C LEU A 261 -9.13 -18.86 -10.00
N GLU A 262 -10.12 -19.56 -10.55
CA GLU A 262 -11.02 -19.00 -11.58
C GLU A 262 -11.74 -17.74 -11.09
N GLY A 263 -12.29 -17.78 -9.87
CA GLY A 263 -12.93 -16.60 -9.27
C GLY A 263 -11.96 -15.45 -9.00
N PHE A 264 -10.67 -15.72 -8.79
CA PHE A 264 -9.64 -14.67 -8.73
C PHE A 264 -9.37 -14.05 -10.10
N ILE A 265 -9.27 -14.89 -11.14
CA ILE A 265 -9.05 -14.45 -12.53
C ILE A 265 -10.22 -13.59 -13.02
N ASP A 266 -11.46 -13.97 -12.74
CA ASP A 266 -12.65 -13.17 -13.10
C ASP A 266 -12.59 -11.75 -12.50
N LYS A 267 -12.09 -11.62 -11.26
CA LYS A 267 -11.92 -10.31 -10.61
C LYS A 267 -10.81 -9.50 -11.28
N LEU A 268 -9.74 -10.17 -11.68
CA LEU A 268 -8.61 -9.56 -12.37
C LEU A 268 -9.04 -8.99 -13.72
N GLU A 269 -9.85 -9.73 -14.50
CA GLU A 269 -10.16 -9.44 -15.91
C GLU A 269 -11.42 -8.59 -16.15
N SER A 270 -12.32 -8.44 -15.17
CA SER A 270 -13.59 -7.66 -15.28
C SER A 270 -13.47 -6.13 -15.46
#